data_AF-A0AAE4NU62-F1
#
_entry.id   AF-A0AAE4NU62-F1
#
_cell.length_a   1.000
_cell.length_b   1.000
_cell.length_c   1.000
_cell.angle_alpha   90.00
_cell.angle_beta   90.00
_cell.angle_gamma   90.00
#
_symmetry.space_group_name_H-M   'P 1'
#
loop_
_entity.id
_entity.type
_entity.pdbx_description
1 polymer ?
#
loop_
_entity_poly.entity_id
_entity_poly.type
_entity_poly.pdbx_seq_one_letter_code
_entity_poly.pdbx_strand_id
1 'polypeptide(L)'
;MDERLIEIKRLLNGGNPGAALALAGNIKDTYWRDYALKWIAEAYAMERPEKALEVAESISTESLRDETLRDISYVFSKSGLFRQAILAASKIKSEFTRKKALKAVSAMLARAIVEKHNTGVSLSELGLDEGDIELLKPLPQWISLKDGKLMPGSELLRMKGEFRNAVVPQGETPGRFPQGQRWGHRERGGRNTSSSTLRFRSGAPTLRSLSTGLGCLKNP
;
A
#
# COMPACT_ATOMS: atom_id res chain seq x y z
N MET A 1 10.68 32.03 -20.42
CA MET A 1 9.52 31.60 -19.63
C MET A 1 8.37 32.53 -20.02
N ASP A 2 7.20 32.00 -20.39
CA ASP A 2 6.05 32.83 -20.79
C ASP A 2 5.48 33.56 -19.56
N GLU A 3 5.26 34.87 -19.65
CA GLU A 3 4.74 35.70 -18.55
C GLU A 3 3.36 35.24 -18.08
N ARG A 4 2.57 34.64 -18.99
CA ARG A 4 1.24 34.10 -18.68
C ARG A 4 1.27 33.02 -17.60
N LEU A 5 2.41 32.35 -17.38
CA LEU A 5 2.53 31.35 -16.32
C LEU A 5 2.36 31.93 -14.92
N ILE A 6 2.75 33.20 -14.72
CA ILE A 6 2.57 33.90 -13.44
C ILE A 6 1.07 34.13 -13.21
N GLU A 7 0.37 34.59 -14.24
CA GLU A 7 -1.07 34.83 -14.18
C GLU A 7 -1.87 33.54 -14.00
N ILE A 8 -1.47 32.46 -14.68
CA ILE A 8 -2.05 31.13 -14.48
C ILE A 8 -1.96 30.71 -13.03
N LYS A 9 -0.78 30.82 -12.39
CA LYS A 9 -0.63 30.52 -10.95
C LYS A 9 -1.53 31.39 -10.09
N ARG A 10 -1.65 32.68 -10.40
CA ARG A 10 -2.54 33.60 -9.67
C ARG A 10 -4.00 33.15 -9.75
N LEU A 11 -4.47 32.76 -10.94
CA LEU A 11 -5.82 32.26 -11.16
C LEU A 11 -6.07 30.93 -10.43
N LEU A 12 -5.09 30.02 -10.41
CA LEU A 12 -5.19 28.76 -9.67
C LEU A 12 -5.27 29.00 -8.15
N ASN A 13 -4.46 29.90 -7.61
CA ASN A 13 -4.53 30.28 -6.19
C ASN A 13 -5.85 30.98 -5.84
N GLY A 14 -6.47 31.65 -6.81
CA GLY A 14 -7.80 32.25 -6.69
C GLY A 14 -8.97 31.27 -6.89
N GLY A 15 -8.71 29.97 -7.05
CA GLY A 15 -9.76 28.95 -7.26
C GLY A 15 -10.45 29.05 -8.62
N ASN A 16 -9.78 29.58 -9.64
CA ASN A 16 -10.33 29.69 -10.99
C ASN A 16 -9.52 28.92 -12.04
N PRO A 17 -9.56 27.57 -12.01
CA PRO A 17 -8.86 26.74 -12.98
C PRO A 17 -9.43 26.85 -14.41
N GLY A 18 -10.68 27.30 -14.57
CA GLY A 18 -11.29 27.52 -15.88
C GLY A 18 -10.67 28.69 -16.64
N ALA A 19 -10.48 29.83 -15.97
CA ALA A 19 -9.78 30.96 -16.55
C ALA A 19 -8.30 30.63 -16.83
N ALA A 20 -7.66 29.87 -15.94
CA ALA A 20 -6.30 29.39 -16.13
C ALA A 20 -6.15 28.52 -17.39
N LEU A 21 -7.12 27.61 -17.65
CA LEU A 21 -7.16 26.78 -18.85
C LEU A 21 -7.28 27.59 -20.14
N ALA A 22 -8.16 28.59 -20.16
CA ALA A 22 -8.30 29.49 -21.30
C ALA A 22 -6.99 30.25 -21.58
N LEU A 23 -6.30 30.70 -20.52
CA LEU A 23 -5.04 31.41 -20.66
C LEU A 23 -3.89 30.49 -21.14
N ALA A 24 -3.84 29.24 -20.65
CA ALA A 24 -2.87 28.24 -21.09
C ALA A 24 -2.97 27.98 -22.60
N GLY A 25 -4.18 27.92 -23.16
CA GLY A 25 -4.41 27.74 -24.60
C GLY A 25 -3.76 28.82 -25.48
N ASN A 26 -3.51 30.02 -24.94
CA ASN A 26 -2.88 31.14 -25.65
C ASN A 26 -1.35 31.13 -25.58
N ILE A 27 -0.73 30.25 -24.80
CA ILE A 27 0.74 30.10 -24.75
C ILE A 27 1.18 29.50 -26.07
N LYS A 28 2.13 30.13 -26.78
CA LYS A 28 2.61 29.65 -28.09
C LYS A 28 3.58 28.46 -27.97
N ASP A 29 4.48 28.53 -27.00
CA ASP A 29 5.46 27.49 -26.73
C ASP A 29 4.77 26.24 -26.17
N THR A 30 5.00 25.10 -26.81
CA THR A 30 4.33 23.84 -26.47
C THR A 30 4.72 23.32 -25.11
N TYR A 31 6.01 23.44 -24.74
CA TYR A 31 6.50 22.97 -23.45
C TYR A 31 5.93 23.79 -22.30
N TRP A 32 5.93 25.13 -22.43
CA TRP A 32 5.34 25.99 -21.40
C TRP A 32 3.81 25.84 -21.31
N ARG A 33 3.14 25.58 -22.44
CA ARG A 33 1.71 25.26 -22.44
C ARG A 33 1.44 23.97 -21.67
N ASP A 34 2.16 22.91 -21.99
CA ASP A 34 2.03 21.60 -21.32
C ASP A 34 2.33 21.69 -19.81
N TYR A 35 3.33 22.50 -19.44
CA TYR A 35 3.66 22.74 -18.04
C TYR A 35 2.55 23.49 -17.30
N ALA A 36 1.88 24.44 -17.95
CA ALA A 36 0.69 25.08 -17.40
C ALA A 36 -0.49 24.11 -17.26
N LEU A 37 -0.72 23.26 -18.27
CA LEU A 37 -1.77 22.25 -18.24
C LEU A 37 -1.58 21.25 -17.09
N LYS A 38 -0.33 20.90 -16.76
CA LYS A 38 -0.01 20.11 -15.55
C LYS A 38 -0.59 20.75 -14.29
N TRP A 39 -0.28 22.03 -14.02
CA TRP A 39 -0.79 22.73 -12.84
C TRP A 39 -2.32 22.82 -12.81
N ILE A 40 -2.93 23.01 -13.98
CA ILE A 40 -4.38 23.09 -14.11
C ILE A 40 -5.03 21.73 -13.84
N ALA A 41 -4.46 20.64 -14.33
CA ALA A 41 -4.95 19.30 -14.05
C ALA A 41 -4.88 18.97 -12.55
N GLU A 42 -3.79 19.34 -11.89
CA GLU A 42 -3.62 19.19 -10.43
C GLU A 42 -4.67 20.00 -9.65
N ALA A 43 -4.96 21.23 -10.08
CA ALA A 43 -6.00 22.05 -9.45
C ALA A 43 -7.41 21.46 -9.63
N TYR A 44 -7.71 20.92 -10.82
CA TYR A 44 -9.00 20.25 -11.06
C TYR A 44 -9.14 18.94 -10.28
N ALA A 45 -8.05 18.30 -9.84
CA ALA A 45 -8.10 16.95 -9.30
C ALA A 45 -8.99 16.81 -8.05
N MET A 46 -9.16 17.87 -7.26
CA MET A 46 -10.03 17.86 -6.08
C MET A 46 -11.48 18.29 -6.37
N GLU A 47 -11.71 19.12 -7.38
CA GLU A 47 -13.03 19.70 -7.67
C GLU A 47 -13.79 18.94 -8.77
N ARG A 48 -13.07 18.52 -9.81
CA ARG A 48 -13.62 17.94 -11.05
C ARG A 48 -12.66 16.87 -11.60
N PRO A 49 -12.70 15.65 -11.04
CA PRO A 49 -11.74 14.60 -11.39
C PRO A 49 -11.78 14.21 -12.88
N GLU A 50 -12.96 14.24 -13.51
CA GLU A 50 -13.10 13.96 -14.95
C GLU A 50 -12.40 15.04 -15.79
N LYS A 51 -12.50 16.31 -15.39
CA LYS A 51 -11.83 17.42 -16.08
C LYS A 51 -10.32 17.36 -15.90
N ALA A 52 -9.85 16.98 -14.71
CA ALA A 52 -8.42 16.80 -14.44
C ALA A 52 -7.80 15.73 -15.37
N LEU A 53 -8.49 14.61 -15.59
CA LEU A 53 -8.07 13.57 -16.54
C LEU A 53 -7.99 14.10 -17.97
N GLU A 54 -9.04 14.78 -18.44
CA GLU A 54 -9.09 15.37 -19.78
C GLU A 54 -7.93 16.34 -20.01
N VAL A 55 -7.67 17.24 -19.05
CA VAL A 55 -6.57 18.20 -19.15
C VAL A 55 -5.22 17.48 -19.13
N ALA A 56 -5.02 16.50 -18.24
CA ALA A 56 -3.78 15.74 -18.18
C ALA A 56 -3.49 15.00 -19.50
N GLU A 57 -4.49 14.40 -20.12
CA GLU A 57 -4.35 13.70 -21.40
C GLU A 57 -4.06 14.62 -22.58
N SER A 58 -4.56 15.86 -22.53
CA SER A 58 -4.33 16.88 -23.56
C SER A 58 -2.87 17.36 -23.65
N ILE A 59 -2.06 17.10 -22.62
CA ILE A 59 -0.63 17.42 -22.59
C ILE A 59 0.06 16.70 -23.73
N SER A 60 0.83 17.42 -24.55
CA SER A 60 1.51 16.84 -25.73
C SER A 60 2.83 16.15 -25.36
N THR A 61 3.57 16.74 -24.43
CA THR A 61 4.86 16.23 -23.93
C THR A 61 4.65 14.98 -23.10
N GLU A 62 5.17 13.84 -23.56
CA GLU A 62 4.88 12.54 -22.96
C GLU A 62 5.36 12.38 -21.52
N SER A 63 6.57 12.87 -21.22
CA SER A 63 7.09 12.84 -19.85
C SER A 63 6.24 13.66 -18.89
N LEU A 64 5.78 14.85 -19.31
CA LEU A 64 4.89 15.70 -18.51
C LEU A 64 3.50 15.08 -18.37
N ARG A 65 2.97 14.46 -19.42
CA ARG A 65 1.68 13.76 -19.39
C ARG A 65 1.72 12.62 -18.36
N ASP A 66 2.71 11.75 -18.46
CA ASP A 66 2.87 10.60 -17.55
C ASP A 66 3.09 11.05 -16.10
N GLU A 67 3.85 12.13 -15.89
CA GLU A 67 4.05 12.72 -14.58
C GLU A 67 2.74 13.29 -14.01
N THR A 68 2.00 14.05 -14.82
CA THR A 68 0.71 14.65 -14.43
C THR A 68 -0.31 13.58 -14.09
N LEU A 69 -0.43 12.54 -14.92
CA LEU A 69 -1.33 11.39 -14.68
C LEU A 69 -0.99 10.66 -13.38
N ARG A 70 0.31 10.48 -13.07
CA ARG A 70 0.77 9.93 -11.80
C ARG A 70 0.36 10.81 -10.62
N ASP A 71 0.55 12.12 -10.74
CA ASP A 71 0.30 13.07 -9.65
C ASP A 71 -1.20 13.19 -9.35
N ILE A 72 -2.06 13.30 -10.38
CA ILE A 72 -3.52 13.29 -10.17
C ILE A 72 -4.02 11.92 -9.67
N SER A 73 -3.44 10.80 -10.12
CA SER A 73 -3.76 9.47 -9.62
C SER A 73 -3.54 9.39 -8.10
N TYR A 74 -2.44 9.98 -7.62
CA TYR A 74 -2.16 10.06 -6.20
C TYR A 74 -3.20 10.92 -5.45
N VAL A 75 -3.58 12.09 -6.00
CA VAL A 75 -4.61 12.96 -5.40
C VAL A 75 -5.97 12.26 -5.33
N PHE A 76 -6.39 11.58 -6.39
CA PHE A 76 -7.63 10.79 -6.41
C PHE A 76 -7.60 9.68 -5.36
N SER A 77 -6.48 8.96 -5.25
CA SER A 77 -6.34 7.88 -4.26
C SER A 77 -6.43 8.36 -2.81
N LYS A 78 -5.93 9.58 -2.52
CA LYS A 78 -6.08 10.23 -1.21
C LYS A 78 -7.51 10.66 -0.91
N SER A 79 -8.25 11.03 -1.95
CA SER A 79 -9.64 11.49 -1.84
C SER A 79 -10.64 10.33 -1.79
N GLY A 80 -10.16 9.08 -1.82
CA GLY A 80 -10.99 7.87 -1.88
C GLY A 80 -11.59 7.58 -3.26
N LEU A 81 -11.20 8.33 -4.29
CA LEU A 81 -11.63 8.17 -5.69
C LEU A 81 -10.77 7.10 -6.38
N PHE A 82 -10.85 5.85 -5.91
CA PHE A 82 -9.95 4.78 -6.36
C PHE A 82 -10.14 4.43 -7.84
N ARG A 83 -11.37 4.42 -8.36
CA ARG A 83 -11.62 4.15 -9.78
C ARG A 83 -10.93 5.18 -10.68
N GLN A 84 -11.09 6.47 -10.39
CA GLN A 84 -10.43 7.54 -11.12
C GLN A 84 -8.90 7.45 -10.98
N ALA A 85 -8.40 7.08 -9.80
CA ALA A 85 -6.97 6.88 -9.57
C ALA A 85 -6.38 5.77 -10.45
N ILE A 86 -7.09 4.64 -10.60
CA ILE A 86 -6.69 3.52 -11.45
C ILE A 86 -6.75 3.93 -12.92
N LEU A 87 -7.82 4.61 -13.34
CA LEU A 87 -7.97 5.13 -14.71
C LEU A 87 -6.84 6.11 -15.07
N ALA A 88 -6.49 7.03 -14.16
CA ALA A 88 -5.36 7.94 -14.37
C ALA A 88 -4.04 7.17 -14.54
N ALA A 89 -3.80 6.18 -13.67
CA ALA A 89 -2.59 5.38 -13.70
C ALA A 89 -2.50 4.49 -14.95
N SER A 90 -3.62 3.92 -15.42
CA SER A 90 -3.64 3.01 -16.57
C SER A 90 -3.34 3.72 -17.89
N LYS A 91 -3.66 5.01 -18.00
CA LYS A 91 -3.37 5.85 -19.17
C LYS A 91 -1.90 6.28 -19.28
N ILE A 92 -1.07 6.01 -18.27
CA ILE A 92 0.37 6.28 -18.30
C ILE A 92 1.05 5.35 -19.31
N LYS A 93 1.82 5.92 -20.22
CA LYS A 93 2.52 5.17 -21.27
C LYS A 93 3.76 4.45 -20.75
N SER A 94 4.59 5.16 -19.96
CA SER A 94 5.77 4.57 -19.35
C SER A 94 5.39 3.45 -18.38
N GLU A 95 5.81 2.23 -18.68
CA GLU A 95 5.52 1.06 -17.84
C GLU A 95 6.01 1.23 -16.40
N PHE A 96 7.20 1.81 -16.23
CA PHE A 96 7.80 2.03 -14.92
C PHE A 96 6.95 3.01 -14.11
N THR A 97 6.57 4.14 -14.72
CA THR A 97 5.73 5.16 -14.08
C THR A 97 4.34 4.61 -13.78
N ARG A 98 3.75 3.83 -14.70
CA ARG A 98 2.45 3.17 -14.54
C ARG A 98 2.45 2.21 -13.36
N LYS A 99 3.42 1.29 -13.28
CA LYS A 99 3.56 0.33 -12.17
C LYS A 99 3.76 1.06 -10.83
N LYS A 100 4.53 2.14 -10.82
CA LYS A 100 4.73 2.97 -9.62
C LYS A 100 3.45 3.65 -9.16
N ALA A 101 2.66 4.21 -10.09
CA ALA A 101 1.38 4.84 -9.80
C ALA A 101 0.36 3.81 -9.26
N LEU A 102 0.18 2.67 -9.94
CA LEU A 102 -0.73 1.60 -9.51
C LEU A 102 -0.36 1.05 -8.14
N LYS A 103 0.94 0.86 -7.86
CA LYS A 103 1.41 0.45 -6.53
C LYS A 103 1.05 1.47 -5.44
N ALA A 104 1.14 2.77 -5.75
CA ALA A 104 0.75 3.82 -4.81
C ALA A 104 -0.76 3.80 -4.53
N VAL A 105 -1.59 3.63 -5.58
CA VAL A 105 -3.04 3.49 -5.44
C VAL A 105 -3.38 2.28 -4.57
N SER A 106 -2.76 1.13 -4.85
CA SER A 106 -2.94 -0.11 -4.09
C SER A 106 -2.60 0.07 -2.60
N ALA A 107 -1.52 0.79 -2.29
CA ALA A 107 -1.13 1.11 -0.91
C ALA A 107 -2.11 2.08 -0.21
N MET A 108 -2.66 3.06 -0.93
CA MET A 108 -3.66 3.99 -0.37
C MET A 108 -4.99 3.28 -0.11
N LEU A 109 -5.41 2.41 -1.03
CA LEU A 109 -6.58 1.57 -0.88
C LEU A 109 -6.48 0.70 0.38
N ALA A 110 -5.32 0.10 0.60
CA ALA A 110 -4.99 -0.62 1.81
C ALA A 110 -5.29 0.22 3.06
N ARG A 111 -4.69 1.41 3.14
CA ARG A 111 -4.82 2.29 4.30
C ARG A 111 -6.27 2.68 4.57
N ALA A 112 -7.02 3.00 3.53
CA ALA A 112 -8.43 3.33 3.64
C ALA A 112 -9.26 2.18 4.25
N ILE A 113 -8.93 0.92 3.94
CA ILE A 113 -9.59 -0.26 4.51
C ILE A 113 -9.27 -0.42 6.01
N VAL A 114 -8.04 -0.13 6.45
CA VAL A 114 -7.66 -0.20 7.87
C VAL A 114 -8.31 0.91 8.68
N GLU A 115 -8.35 2.11 8.11
CA GLU A 115 -8.99 3.28 8.73
C GLU A 115 -10.49 3.04 8.91
N LYS A 116 -11.16 2.34 7.98
CA LYS A 116 -12.54 1.88 8.11
C LYS A 116 -12.73 0.70 9.09
N HIS A 117 -11.90 0.61 10.13
CA HIS A 117 -12.08 -0.30 11.28
C HIS A 117 -12.15 -1.80 10.95
N ASN A 118 -11.39 -2.27 9.96
CA ASN A 118 -11.22 -3.71 9.70
C ASN A 118 -12.52 -4.43 9.26
N THR A 119 -13.57 -3.67 8.91
CA THR A 119 -14.73 -4.21 8.20
C THR A 119 -14.34 -4.32 6.73
N GLY A 120 -14.41 -5.51 6.16
CA GLY A 120 -14.14 -5.70 4.74
C GLY A 120 -14.92 -4.72 3.90
N VAL A 121 -14.24 -4.01 3.01
CA VAL A 121 -14.88 -3.04 2.12
C VAL A 121 -15.27 -3.75 0.83
N SER A 122 -16.55 -3.68 0.48
CA SER A 122 -17.05 -4.25 -0.77
C SER A 122 -16.51 -3.47 -1.97
N LEU A 123 -16.16 -4.14 -3.07
CA LEU A 123 -15.69 -3.45 -4.28
C LEU A 123 -16.70 -2.40 -4.79
N SER A 124 -18.00 -2.68 -4.66
CA SER A 124 -19.08 -1.76 -5.01
C SER A 124 -19.08 -0.46 -4.18
N GLU A 125 -18.67 -0.51 -2.91
CA GLU A 125 -18.58 0.69 -2.06
C GLU A 125 -17.43 1.61 -2.48
N LEU A 126 -16.42 1.04 -3.16
CA LEU A 126 -15.27 1.76 -3.70
C LEU A 126 -15.48 2.15 -5.17
N GLY A 127 -16.61 1.76 -5.77
CA GLY A 127 -16.87 1.92 -7.20
C GLY A 127 -15.91 1.12 -8.08
N LEU A 128 -15.35 0.03 -7.56
CA LEU A 128 -14.37 -0.80 -8.26
C LEU A 128 -15.02 -2.08 -8.81
N ASP A 129 -14.51 -2.55 -9.93
CA ASP A 129 -14.80 -3.88 -10.47
C ASP A 129 -13.63 -4.86 -10.27
N GLU A 130 -13.82 -6.14 -10.59
CA GLU A 130 -12.75 -7.14 -10.47
C GLU A 130 -11.57 -6.85 -11.41
N GLY A 131 -11.82 -6.24 -12.57
CA GLY A 131 -10.78 -5.86 -13.54
C GLY A 131 -9.89 -4.74 -13.00
N ASP A 132 -10.46 -3.76 -12.31
CA ASP A 132 -9.73 -2.71 -11.61
C ASP A 132 -8.75 -3.29 -10.57
N ILE A 133 -9.14 -4.37 -9.89
CA ILE A 133 -8.28 -5.08 -8.93
C ILE A 133 -7.17 -5.88 -9.62
N GLU A 134 -7.42 -6.41 -10.83
CA GLU A 134 -6.37 -7.06 -11.62
C GLU A 134 -5.26 -6.10 -12.02
N LEU A 135 -5.61 -4.85 -12.37
CA LEU A 135 -4.65 -3.80 -12.68
C LEU A 135 -3.78 -3.43 -11.46
N LEU A 136 -4.29 -3.61 -10.24
CA LEU A 136 -3.58 -3.29 -9.00
C LEU A 136 -2.67 -4.42 -8.49
N LYS A 137 -2.60 -5.57 -9.18
CA LYS A 137 -1.72 -6.67 -8.78
C LYS A 137 -0.24 -6.30 -9.01
N PRO A 138 0.66 -6.56 -8.04
CA PRO A 138 0.41 -7.21 -6.76
C PRO A 138 -0.18 -6.25 -5.72
N LEU A 139 -1.22 -6.71 -5.02
CA LEU A 139 -1.73 -6.03 -3.83
C LEU A 139 -0.68 -6.08 -2.71
N PRO A 140 -0.63 -5.08 -1.82
CA PRO A 140 0.23 -5.14 -0.64
C PRO A 140 -0.11 -6.37 0.19
N GLN A 141 0.93 -6.98 0.79
CA GLN A 141 0.90 -8.30 1.44
C GLN A 141 -0.18 -8.49 2.51
N TRP A 142 -0.70 -7.39 3.04
CA TRP A 142 -1.68 -7.38 4.11
C TRP A 142 -3.11 -7.06 3.63
N ILE A 143 -3.45 -7.05 2.33
CA ILE A 143 -4.87 -7.07 1.89
C ILE A 143 -5.15 -8.40 1.20
N SER A 144 -6.29 -9.03 1.52
CA SER A 144 -6.80 -10.20 0.80
C SER A 144 -8.18 -9.93 0.21
N LEU A 145 -8.37 -10.26 -1.07
CA LEU A 145 -9.70 -10.31 -1.69
C LEU A 145 -10.38 -11.63 -1.31
N LYS A 146 -11.46 -11.56 -0.54
CA LYS A 146 -12.31 -12.71 -0.18
C LYS A 146 -13.76 -12.37 -0.49
N ASP A 147 -14.42 -13.20 -1.29
CA ASP A 147 -15.85 -13.06 -1.62
C ASP A 147 -16.23 -11.66 -2.17
N GLY A 148 -15.39 -11.08 -3.04
CA GLY A 148 -15.62 -9.74 -3.60
C GLY A 148 -15.43 -8.59 -2.60
N LYS A 149 -14.88 -8.88 -1.41
CA LYS A 149 -14.56 -7.89 -0.37
C LYS A 149 -13.07 -7.83 -0.13
N LEU A 150 -12.56 -6.61 0.01
CA LEU A 150 -11.17 -6.38 0.39
C LEU A 150 -11.08 -6.38 1.91
N MET A 151 -10.42 -7.41 2.44
CA MET A 151 -10.17 -7.57 3.86
C MET A 151 -8.74 -7.13 4.19
N PRO A 152 -8.52 -6.38 5.28
CA PRO A 152 -7.22 -6.36 5.91
C PRO A 152 -6.86 -7.80 6.29
N GLY A 153 -5.74 -8.26 5.76
CA GLY A 153 -5.11 -9.53 6.03
C GLY A 153 -4.89 -9.74 7.52
N SER A 154 -4.89 -11.00 7.93
CA SER A 154 -4.86 -11.48 9.31
C SER A 154 -3.70 -10.94 10.17
N GLU A 155 -2.65 -10.38 9.57
CA GLU A 155 -1.50 -9.78 10.26
C GLU A 155 -1.87 -8.50 11.05
N LEU A 156 -2.84 -7.69 10.59
CA LEU A 156 -3.26 -6.45 11.28
C LEU A 156 -4.11 -6.71 12.53
N LEU A 157 -4.90 -7.79 12.53
CA LEU A 157 -5.68 -8.19 13.70
C LEU A 157 -4.80 -8.63 14.88
N ARG A 158 -3.53 -9.00 14.62
CA ARG A 158 -2.55 -9.36 15.65
C ARG A 158 -1.87 -8.16 16.33
N MET A 159 -1.95 -6.96 15.77
CA MET A 159 -1.31 -5.75 16.34
C MET A 159 -2.23 -4.91 17.24
N LYS A 160 -3.55 -5.14 17.23
CA LYS A 160 -4.51 -4.39 18.07
C LYS A 160 -5.28 -5.22 19.12
N GLY A 161 -5.03 -6.53 19.21
CA GLY A 161 -5.64 -7.41 20.20
C GLY A 161 -4.59 -8.21 20.98
N GLU A 162 -4.44 -7.90 22.27
CA GLU A 162 -3.68 -8.65 23.27
C GLU A 162 -2.15 -8.80 23.04
N PHE A 163 -1.40 -7.78 23.46
CA PHE A 163 -0.13 -8.05 24.16
C PHE A 163 -0.44 -8.64 25.54
N ARG A 164 -0.95 -9.87 25.57
CA ARG A 164 -0.55 -10.77 26.64
C ARG A 164 0.81 -11.28 26.22
N ASN A 165 1.86 -10.84 26.91
CA ASN A 165 3.17 -11.47 26.87
C ASN A 165 3.04 -12.93 27.36
N ALA A 166 2.45 -13.79 26.53
CA ALA A 166 2.67 -15.21 26.64
C ALA A 166 4.03 -15.45 26.00
N VAL A 167 5.06 -15.41 26.84
CA VAL A 167 6.33 -16.09 26.56
C VAL A 167 5.94 -17.53 26.23
N VAL A 168 5.94 -17.89 24.94
CA VAL A 168 5.77 -19.27 24.52
C VAL A 168 6.99 -20.03 25.05
N PRO A 169 6.85 -20.98 25.98
CA PRO A 169 7.97 -21.83 26.34
C PRO A 169 8.28 -22.69 25.11
N GLN A 170 9.49 -22.57 24.58
CA GLN A 170 10.04 -23.53 23.64
C GLN A 170 10.17 -24.87 24.35
N GLY A 171 9.24 -25.79 24.08
CA GLY A 171 9.31 -27.14 24.59
C GLY A 171 7.96 -27.83 24.53
N GLU A 172 7.62 -28.40 23.37
CA GLU A 172 7.02 -29.74 23.25
C GLU A 172 6.87 -30.11 21.76
N THR A 173 7.03 -31.40 21.49
CA THR A 173 7.40 -32.05 20.23
C THR A 173 6.29 -32.08 19.15
N PRO A 174 6.64 -32.24 17.86
CA PRO A 174 5.64 -32.40 16.81
C PRO A 174 4.99 -33.79 16.87
N GLY A 175 3.72 -33.81 17.33
CA GLY A 175 2.84 -34.97 17.23
C GLY A 175 2.30 -35.18 15.81
N ARG A 176 2.88 -36.17 15.13
CA ARG A 176 2.23 -37.16 14.23
C ARG A 176 1.18 -36.65 13.22
N PHE A 177 1.59 -36.54 11.96
CA PHE A 177 0.70 -36.58 10.80
C PHE A 177 0.28 -38.05 10.50
N PRO A 178 -0.98 -38.34 10.14
CA PRO A 178 -1.38 -39.67 9.67
C PRO A 178 -0.80 -39.91 8.27
N GLN A 179 0.18 -40.80 8.18
CA GLN A 179 0.83 -41.20 6.94
C GLN A 179 0.22 -42.52 6.47
N GLY A 180 -0.67 -42.43 5.49
CA GLY A 180 -1.21 -43.57 4.77
C GLY A 180 -0.91 -43.43 3.29
N GLN A 181 0.35 -43.65 2.87
CA GLN A 181 0.65 -44.22 1.56
C GLN A 181 1.87 -45.14 1.65
N ARG A 182 1.55 -46.40 1.41
CA ARG A 182 2.31 -47.63 1.38
C ARG A 182 3.33 -47.64 0.24
N TRP A 183 4.61 -47.80 0.54
CA TRP A 183 5.60 -48.38 -0.37
C TRP A 183 6.43 -49.42 0.39
N GLY A 184 6.56 -50.60 -0.22
CA GLY A 184 6.84 -51.88 0.44
C GLY A 184 8.25 -52.07 1.00
N HIS A 185 8.28 -52.87 2.06
CA HIS A 185 9.46 -53.51 2.66
C HIS A 185 10.22 -54.41 1.66
N ARG A 186 11.55 -54.41 1.78
CA ARG A 186 12.32 -55.66 1.88
C ARG A 186 13.49 -55.47 2.85
N GLU A 187 13.45 -56.24 3.94
CA GLU A 187 14.47 -56.29 4.99
C GLU A 187 15.76 -56.99 4.52
N ARG A 188 16.89 -56.60 5.12
CA ARG A 188 17.91 -57.55 5.56
C ARG A 188 18.80 -56.98 6.68
N GLY A 189 18.62 -57.55 7.88
CA GLY A 189 19.64 -58.02 8.83
C GLY A 189 20.75 -57.09 9.31
N GLY A 190 20.88 -56.96 10.64
CA GLY A 190 22.14 -56.52 11.25
C GLY A 190 22.02 -56.13 12.72
N ARG A 191 22.22 -57.10 13.63
CA ARG A 191 22.38 -56.91 15.07
C ARG A 191 23.74 -56.26 15.39
N ASN A 192 23.79 -55.37 16.40
CA ASN A 192 24.35 -55.63 17.75
C ASN A 192 25.05 -54.41 18.40
N THR A 193 24.57 -54.10 19.61
CA THR A 193 25.28 -53.79 20.87
C THR A 193 26.52 -52.88 20.87
N SER A 194 26.45 -51.80 21.65
CA SER A 194 27.25 -51.54 22.87
C SER A 194 26.96 -50.11 23.36
N SER A 195 26.34 -49.96 24.53
CA SER A 195 27.01 -49.61 25.79
C SER A 195 27.86 -48.35 25.73
N SER A 196 27.41 -47.28 26.41
CA SER A 196 28.26 -46.42 27.24
C SER A 196 27.41 -45.43 28.03
N THR A 197 27.32 -45.74 29.32
CA THR A 197 27.09 -44.88 30.47
C THR A 197 27.78 -43.51 30.40
N LEU A 198 27.16 -42.47 30.95
CA LEU A 198 27.73 -41.70 32.07
C LEU A 198 26.72 -40.72 32.67
N ARG A 199 26.56 -40.85 34.00
CA ARG A 199 25.89 -39.90 34.90
C ARG A 199 26.77 -38.66 35.09
N PHE A 200 26.16 -37.57 35.56
CA PHE A 200 26.50 -36.77 36.76
C PHE A 200 25.78 -35.40 36.59
N ARG A 201 24.83 -35.05 37.49
CA ARG A 201 25.01 -34.13 38.65
C ARG A 201 25.64 -32.80 38.22
N SER A 202 25.20 -31.60 38.57
CA SER A 202 24.37 -31.05 39.67
C SER A 202 24.53 -29.53 39.57
N GLY A 203 23.55 -28.70 39.92
CA GLY A 203 23.82 -27.27 40.15
C GLY A 203 22.65 -26.30 39.96
N ALA A 204 21.80 -26.18 40.98
CA ALA A 204 21.23 -24.88 41.38
C ALA A 204 22.30 -24.16 42.26
N PRO A 205 22.26 -22.83 42.59
CA PRO A 205 21.04 -22.04 42.83
C PRO A 205 21.10 -20.48 42.60
N THR A 206 19.90 -19.88 42.71
CA THR A 206 19.51 -18.58 43.35
C THR A 206 20.12 -17.21 43.03
N LEU A 207 19.19 -16.32 42.62
CA LEU A 207 18.85 -14.97 43.14
C LEU A 207 19.90 -13.85 43.22
N ARG A 208 19.62 -12.72 42.55
CA ARG A 208 19.67 -11.39 43.18
C ARG A 208 18.82 -10.34 42.44
N SER A 209 18.04 -9.64 43.23
CA SER A 209 17.24 -8.45 42.97
C SER A 209 18.09 -7.18 42.89
N LEU A 210 17.54 -6.14 42.22
CA LEU A 210 17.77 -4.68 42.34
C LEU A 210 16.87 -4.06 41.24
N SER A 211 15.74 -3.36 41.42
CA SER A 211 15.24 -2.32 42.35
C SER A 211 15.96 -0.97 42.25
N THR A 212 15.58 -0.14 41.27
CA THR A 212 15.49 1.35 41.29
C THR A 212 15.20 1.81 39.86
N GLY A 213 14.44 2.87 39.55
CA GLY A 213 13.70 3.83 40.35
C GLY A 213 12.99 4.78 39.38
N LEU A 214 11.73 5.13 39.71
CA LEU A 214 10.95 6.16 39.02
C LEU A 214 11.55 7.54 39.28
N GLY A 215 11.51 8.42 38.27
CA GLY A 215 11.76 9.84 38.40
C GLY A 215 10.86 10.63 37.47
N CYS A 216 9.67 10.99 37.96
CA CYS A 216 8.79 12.00 37.35
C CYS A 216 9.32 13.40 37.69
N LEU A 217 9.41 14.28 36.70
CA LEU A 217 9.63 15.72 36.93
C LEU A 217 8.52 16.51 36.24
N LYS A 218 7.86 17.31 37.07
CA LYS A 218 6.79 18.26 36.79
C LYS A 218 7.34 19.47 36.03
N ASN A 219 6.53 20.00 35.11
CA ASN A 219 6.65 21.37 34.62
C ASN A 219 5.87 22.33 35.53
N PRO A 220 6.34 23.57 35.74
CA PRO A 220 5.53 24.67 36.23
C PRO A 220 4.57 25.21 35.15
#